data_AF-A0A3R8T5U1-F1
#
_entry.id   AF-A0A3R8T5U1-F1
#
_cell.length_a   1.000
_cell.length_b   1.000
_cell.length_c   1.000
_cell.angle_alpha   90.00
_cell.angle_beta   90.00
_cell.angle_gamma   90.00
#
_symmetry.space_group_name_H-M   'P 1'
#
loop_
_entity.id
_entity.type
_entity.pdbx_description
1 polymer ?
#
loop_
_entity_poly.entity_id
_entity_poly.type
_entity_poly.pdbx_seq_one_letter_code
_entity_poly.pdbx_strand_id
1 'polypeptide(L)'
;MALHIKDSAVTDSPTRITKESNFYTPFPSNEQVTFNEKQLLPLGLLSTTKLAQDDKDNILIAMPISMAIFDGDVPYIAYSLTDHGWQVDASYLESLSDDFESYGEYYQKAASFYKKHAFLNMSLNEAEDGEPLFEFGGQPELGCNWDAYLWDEESDDETRYFDAMDEESGDNYDHYATREIGFFDEQSGVDFSYLGTFSFSIYVDGGGEAIVFYSAKHKKVLIIAEFS
;
A
#
# COMPACT_ATOMS: atom_id res chain seq x y z
N MET A 1 -16.85 -2.64 -3.33
CA MET A 1 -16.52 -2.81 -1.90
C MET A 1 -17.35 -1.77 -1.15
N ALA A 2 -17.31 -1.71 0.18
CA ALA A 2 -17.94 -0.62 0.92
C ALA A 2 -16.86 0.16 1.66
N LEU A 3 -16.82 1.47 1.45
CA LEU A 3 -16.05 2.38 2.29
C LEU A 3 -16.70 2.42 3.67
N HIS A 4 -15.90 2.51 4.72
CA HIS A 4 -16.41 2.83 6.05
C HIS A 4 -15.37 3.56 6.88
N ILE A 5 -15.86 4.40 7.79
CA ILE A 5 -15.03 5.15 8.74
C ILE A 5 -14.94 4.36 10.04
N LYS A 6 -13.73 4.06 10.49
CA LYS A 6 -13.47 3.28 11.71
C LYS A 6 -12.32 3.84 12.53
N ASP A 7 -12.15 3.34 13.74
CA ASP A 7 -11.02 3.73 14.57
C ASP A 7 -9.71 3.31 13.89
N SER A 8 -8.70 4.19 13.92
CA SER A 8 -7.42 3.94 13.26
C SER A 8 -6.76 2.66 13.77
N ALA A 9 -6.45 1.75 12.85
CA ALA A 9 -5.65 0.57 13.14
C ALA A 9 -4.16 0.92 13.25
N VAL A 10 -3.75 2.10 12.76
CA VAL A 10 -2.40 2.65 12.85
C VAL A 10 -2.29 3.54 14.09
N THR A 11 -1.28 3.31 14.93
CA THR A 11 -1.15 4.00 16.22
C THR A 11 -0.37 5.31 16.15
N ASP A 12 0.35 5.54 15.05
CA ASP A 12 1.31 6.62 14.92
C ASP A 12 0.89 7.61 13.82
N SER A 13 1.31 8.87 13.96
CA SER A 13 1.16 9.89 12.92
C SER A 13 1.84 9.48 11.61
N PRO A 14 1.38 10.03 10.46
CA PRO A 14 1.99 9.78 9.16
C PRO A 14 3.52 9.86 9.21
N THR A 15 4.20 8.83 8.69
CA THR A 15 5.66 8.70 8.77
C THR A 15 6.25 8.39 7.40
N ARG A 16 7.11 9.30 6.92
CA ARG A 16 7.90 9.09 5.69
C ARG A 16 9.12 8.21 5.98
N ILE A 17 9.20 7.06 5.32
CA ILE A 17 10.30 6.11 5.47
C ILE A 17 11.25 6.26 4.30
N THR A 18 12.40 6.92 4.49
CA THR A 18 13.39 7.16 3.42
C THR A 18 14.56 6.16 3.41
N LYS A 19 14.68 5.35 4.47
CA LYS A 19 15.72 4.34 4.67
C LYS A 19 15.27 3.26 5.64
N GLU A 20 16.08 2.22 5.76
CA GLU A 20 15.90 1.16 6.75
C GLU A 20 15.75 1.71 8.16
N SER A 21 14.81 1.13 8.90
CA SER A 21 14.48 1.50 10.27
C SER A 21 14.15 0.26 11.10
N ASN A 22 13.94 0.45 12.41
CA ASN A 22 13.61 -0.65 13.32
C ASN A 22 12.30 -1.39 12.97
N PHE A 23 11.42 -0.79 12.18
CA PHE A 23 10.11 -1.34 11.82
C PHE A 23 9.90 -1.48 10.31
N TYR A 24 10.91 -1.16 9.49
CA TYR A 24 10.83 -1.27 8.03
C TYR A 24 12.16 -1.71 7.44
N THR A 25 12.15 -2.82 6.71
CA THR A 25 13.30 -3.35 5.97
C THR A 25 13.08 -3.22 4.46
N PRO A 26 13.84 -2.38 3.74
CA PRO A 26 13.69 -2.20 2.29
C PRO A 26 14.20 -3.40 1.49
N PHE A 27 13.57 -3.68 0.34
CA PHE A 27 13.96 -4.74 -0.61
C PHE A 27 14.26 -6.10 0.06
N PRO A 28 13.33 -6.63 0.88
CA PRO A 28 13.57 -7.89 1.58
C PRO A 28 13.68 -9.05 0.59
N SER A 29 14.50 -10.04 0.95
CA SER A 29 14.69 -11.27 0.17
C SER A 29 13.94 -12.46 0.79
N ASN A 30 13.90 -13.59 0.06
CA ASN A 30 13.33 -14.84 0.55
C ASN A 30 14.03 -15.43 1.80
N GLU A 31 15.22 -14.93 2.15
CA GLU A 31 15.89 -15.26 3.42
C GLU A 31 15.22 -14.60 4.63
N GLN A 32 14.49 -13.49 4.42
CA GLN A 32 13.87 -12.68 5.46
C GLN A 32 12.35 -12.89 5.57
N VAL A 33 11.69 -13.16 4.45
CA VAL A 33 10.25 -13.39 4.36
C VAL A 33 9.97 -14.28 3.15
N THR A 34 9.12 -15.30 3.29
CA THR A 34 8.78 -16.18 2.17
C THR A 34 7.72 -15.54 1.27
N PHE A 35 7.99 -15.44 -0.03
CA PHE A 35 7.04 -14.95 -1.02
C PHE A 35 7.28 -15.53 -2.42
N ASN A 36 6.26 -15.46 -3.26
CA ASN A 36 6.33 -15.93 -4.65
C ASN A 36 6.97 -14.86 -5.56
N GLU A 37 8.27 -15.01 -5.86
CA GLU A 37 9.05 -14.11 -6.72
C GLU A 37 8.53 -14.00 -8.16
N LYS A 38 7.69 -14.95 -8.61
CA LYS A 38 7.05 -14.88 -9.94
C LYS A 38 5.79 -14.03 -9.96
N GLN A 39 5.28 -13.63 -8.79
CA GLN A 39 4.03 -12.90 -8.66
C GLN A 39 4.21 -11.55 -7.96
N LEU A 40 5.25 -11.38 -7.15
CA LEU A 40 5.45 -10.23 -6.28
C LEU A 40 6.89 -9.71 -6.37
N LEU A 41 7.02 -8.39 -6.51
CA LEU A 41 8.27 -7.67 -6.29
C LEU A 41 8.28 -7.06 -4.88
N PRO A 42 9.20 -7.46 -4.00
CA PRO A 42 9.20 -7.01 -2.61
C PRO A 42 9.79 -5.60 -2.47
N LEU A 43 9.01 -4.65 -1.99
CA LEU A 43 9.45 -3.26 -1.78
C LEU A 43 9.94 -3.03 -0.35
N GLY A 44 9.24 -3.63 0.62
CA GLY A 44 9.53 -3.47 2.02
C GLY A 44 8.92 -4.55 2.91
N LEU A 45 9.53 -4.78 4.06
CA LEU A 45 9.00 -5.61 5.13
C LEU A 45 8.68 -4.71 6.32
N LEU A 46 7.38 -4.51 6.59
CA LEU A 46 6.89 -3.63 7.63
C LEU A 46 6.52 -4.44 8.88
N SER A 47 6.99 -4.04 10.06
CA SER A 47 6.60 -4.67 11.32
C SER A 47 5.20 -4.23 11.75
N THR A 48 4.37 -5.17 12.19
CA THR A 48 3.03 -4.88 12.75
C THR A 48 3.09 -4.18 14.10
N THR A 49 4.28 -3.95 14.68
CA THR A 49 4.44 -3.21 15.94
C THR A 49 3.96 -1.76 15.88
N LYS A 50 3.72 -1.24 14.67
CA LYS A 50 3.11 0.08 14.41
C LYS A 50 1.58 0.05 14.27
N LEU A 51 0.99 -1.14 14.32
CA LEU A 51 -0.45 -1.34 14.30
C LEU A 51 -0.97 -1.55 15.72
N ALA A 52 -2.25 -1.26 15.94
CA ALA A 52 -2.96 -1.46 17.20
C ALA A 52 -3.27 -2.95 17.46
N GLN A 53 -2.25 -3.80 17.29
CA GLN A 53 -2.36 -5.26 17.34
C GLN A 53 -1.26 -5.84 18.22
N ASP A 54 -1.62 -6.90 18.95
CA ASP A 54 -0.70 -7.59 19.85
C ASP A 54 0.27 -8.55 19.12
N ASP A 55 0.11 -8.73 17.81
CA ASP A 55 0.95 -9.60 16.99
C ASP A 55 2.27 -8.93 16.60
N LYS A 56 3.36 -9.71 16.61
CA LYS A 56 4.70 -9.30 16.17
C LYS A 56 5.05 -9.89 14.80
N ASP A 57 4.11 -9.80 13.88
CA ASP A 57 4.31 -10.26 12.52
C ASP A 57 4.95 -9.17 11.65
N ASN A 58 5.29 -9.55 10.43
CA ASN A 58 5.70 -8.63 9.40
C ASN A 58 4.73 -8.69 8.21
N ILE A 59 4.46 -7.53 7.64
CA ILE A 59 3.67 -7.34 6.43
C ILE A 59 4.65 -7.16 5.28
N LEU A 60 4.54 -8.00 4.26
CA LEU A 60 5.27 -7.76 3.02
C LEU A 60 4.53 -6.67 2.25
N ILE A 61 5.21 -5.55 2.01
CA ILE A 61 4.80 -4.54 1.04
C ILE A 61 5.46 -4.92 -0.28
N ALA A 62 4.65 -5.37 -1.22
CA ALA A 62 5.08 -5.81 -2.54
C ALA A 62 4.17 -5.27 -3.63
N MET A 63 4.76 -5.14 -4.81
CA MET A 63 4.06 -4.82 -6.04
C MET A 63 3.73 -6.10 -6.81
N PRO A 64 2.46 -6.35 -7.13
CA PRO A 64 2.07 -7.47 -8.00
C PRO A 64 2.67 -7.34 -9.40
N ILE A 65 3.12 -8.46 -9.96
CA ILE A 65 3.68 -8.57 -11.30
C ILE A 65 2.51 -8.64 -12.31
N SER A 66 1.84 -7.51 -12.52
CA SER A 66 0.65 -7.40 -13.37
C SER A 66 0.66 -6.08 -14.12
N MET A 67 0.48 -6.14 -15.45
CA MET A 67 0.25 -4.93 -16.26
C MET A 67 -1.16 -4.40 -16.12
N ALA A 68 -2.12 -5.27 -15.82
CA ALA A 68 -3.52 -4.89 -15.71
C ALA A 68 -3.76 -3.81 -14.64
N ILE A 69 -2.97 -3.79 -13.55
CA ILE A 69 -3.07 -2.73 -12.55
C ILE A 69 -2.50 -1.40 -13.04
N PHE A 70 -1.46 -1.42 -13.89
CA PHE A 70 -0.85 -0.22 -14.47
C PHE A 70 -1.67 0.37 -15.60
N ASP A 71 -2.28 -0.48 -16.42
CA ASP A 71 -3.14 -0.08 -17.53
C ASP A 71 -4.54 0.36 -17.05
N GLY A 72 -4.85 0.16 -15.76
CA GLY A 72 -6.16 0.45 -15.16
C GLY A 72 -7.24 -0.57 -15.52
N ASP A 73 -6.86 -1.72 -16.11
CA ASP A 73 -7.77 -2.81 -16.46
C ASP A 73 -8.37 -3.51 -15.22
N VAL A 74 -7.62 -3.53 -14.11
CA VAL A 74 -8.12 -3.97 -12.80
C VAL A 74 -7.99 -2.85 -11.79
N PRO A 75 -9.05 -2.56 -11.01
CA PRO A 75 -9.04 -1.46 -10.05
C PRO A 75 -8.08 -1.71 -8.88
N TYR A 76 -7.83 -2.97 -8.55
CA TYR A 76 -6.96 -3.38 -7.46
C TYR A 76 -6.51 -4.83 -7.61
N ILE A 77 -5.42 -5.19 -6.94
CA ILE A 77 -4.94 -6.57 -6.80
C ILE A 77 -4.67 -6.84 -5.33
N ALA A 78 -5.07 -8.02 -4.86
CA ALA A 78 -4.79 -8.47 -3.51
C ALA A 78 -3.81 -9.65 -3.48
N TYR A 79 -3.04 -9.73 -2.41
CA TYR A 79 -2.17 -10.86 -2.10
C TYR A 79 -2.20 -11.15 -0.60
N SER A 80 -1.97 -12.41 -0.24
CA SER A 80 -2.12 -12.87 1.15
C SER A 80 -0.98 -13.78 1.58
N LEU A 81 -0.73 -13.81 2.88
CA LEU A 81 0.20 -14.76 3.50
C LEU A 81 -0.45 -16.14 3.59
N THR A 82 0.19 -17.14 3.00
CA THR A 82 -0.24 -18.53 3.04
C THR A 82 0.84 -19.43 3.63
N ASP A 83 0.57 -20.75 3.72
CA ASP A 83 1.55 -21.75 4.15
C ASP A 83 2.80 -21.81 3.23
N HIS A 84 2.72 -21.25 2.02
CA HIS A 84 3.82 -21.15 1.06
C HIS A 84 4.45 -19.76 1.00
N GLY A 85 4.07 -18.85 1.89
CA GLY A 85 4.48 -17.45 1.88
C GLY A 85 3.45 -16.54 1.23
N TRP A 86 3.85 -15.29 1.01
CA TRP A 86 3.03 -14.27 0.37
C TRP A 86 2.87 -14.55 -1.13
N GLN A 87 1.63 -14.53 -1.61
CA GLN A 87 1.31 -14.78 -3.01
C GLN A 87 0.04 -14.04 -3.43
N VAL A 88 -0.06 -13.72 -4.71
CA VAL A 88 -1.24 -13.06 -5.29
C VAL A 88 -2.44 -13.98 -5.14
N ASP A 89 -3.57 -13.41 -4.73
CA ASP A 89 -4.81 -14.17 -4.51
C ASP A 89 -5.28 -14.81 -5.82
N ALA A 90 -5.88 -16.00 -5.71
CA ALA A 90 -6.26 -16.82 -6.85
C ALA A 90 -7.15 -16.10 -7.88
N SER A 91 -7.98 -15.15 -7.43
CA SER A 91 -8.86 -14.34 -8.28
C SER A 91 -8.14 -13.41 -9.25
N TYR A 92 -6.86 -13.11 -9.01
CA TYR A 92 -6.06 -12.18 -9.82
C TYR A 92 -4.96 -12.88 -10.63
N LEU A 93 -4.87 -14.21 -10.58
CA LEU A 93 -3.81 -14.94 -11.28
C LEU A 93 -3.86 -14.77 -12.80
N GLU A 94 -5.06 -14.61 -13.36
CA GLU A 94 -5.24 -14.36 -14.81
C GLU A 94 -4.84 -12.95 -15.22
N SER A 95 -4.76 -12.01 -14.26
CA SER A 95 -4.31 -10.63 -14.47
C SER A 95 -2.80 -10.47 -14.39
N LEU A 96 -2.07 -11.51 -13.96
CA LEU A 96 -0.61 -11.48 -13.93
C LEU A 96 -0.06 -11.45 -15.36
N SER A 97 0.96 -10.64 -15.58
CA SER A 97 1.57 -10.48 -16.91
C SER A 97 2.82 -11.34 -17.03
N ASP A 98 2.93 -12.09 -18.13
CA ASP A 98 4.18 -12.75 -18.52
C ASP A 98 5.20 -11.73 -19.08
N ASP A 99 4.77 -10.53 -19.51
CA ASP A 99 5.57 -9.49 -20.17
C ASP A 99 6.25 -8.51 -19.18
N PHE A 100 6.35 -8.88 -17.90
CA PHE A 100 6.94 -8.04 -16.85
C PHE A 100 8.46 -7.81 -16.98
N GLU A 101 9.10 -8.38 -18.00
CA GLU A 101 10.55 -8.29 -18.23
C GLU A 101 11.06 -6.83 -18.24
N SER A 102 10.23 -5.87 -18.69
CA SER A 102 10.62 -4.45 -18.76
C SER A 102 10.63 -3.77 -17.37
N TYR A 103 9.76 -4.19 -16.45
CA TYR A 103 9.63 -3.61 -15.11
C TYR A 103 10.60 -4.22 -14.09
N GLY A 104 10.93 -5.50 -14.27
CA GLY A 104 11.93 -6.19 -13.46
C GLY A 104 13.29 -5.50 -13.50
N GLU A 105 13.70 -4.93 -14.65
CA GLU A 105 14.96 -4.20 -14.76
C GLU A 105 15.00 -2.91 -13.92
N TYR A 106 13.91 -2.13 -13.90
CA TYR A 106 13.83 -0.90 -13.12
C TYR A 106 13.87 -1.18 -11.62
N TYR A 107 13.09 -2.17 -11.17
CA TYR A 107 13.13 -2.63 -9.79
C TYR A 107 14.54 -3.09 -9.38
N GLN A 108 15.24 -3.85 -10.24
CA GLN A 108 16.61 -4.30 -9.97
C GLN A 108 17.60 -3.13 -9.89
N LYS A 109 17.43 -2.08 -10.72
CA LYS A 109 18.23 -0.85 -10.65
C LYS A 109 17.99 -0.13 -9.32
N ALA A 110 16.74 0.03 -8.91
CA ALA A 110 16.38 0.67 -7.64
C ALA A 110 16.98 -0.12 -6.45
N ALA A 111 16.79 -1.44 -6.40
CA ALA A 111 17.35 -2.29 -5.36
C ALA A 111 18.88 -2.22 -5.30
N SER A 112 19.55 -2.23 -6.46
CA SER A 112 21.01 -2.10 -6.55
C SER A 112 21.51 -0.73 -6.11
N PHE A 113 20.80 0.34 -6.48
CA PHE A 113 21.11 1.70 -6.05
C PHE A 113 20.97 1.83 -4.53
N TYR A 114 19.84 1.39 -3.97
CA TYR A 114 19.61 1.41 -2.52
C TYR A 114 20.68 0.63 -1.77
N LYS A 115 21.08 -0.55 -2.24
CA LYS A 115 22.15 -1.34 -1.62
C LYS A 115 23.48 -0.58 -1.52
N LYS A 116 23.77 0.29 -2.49
CA LYS A 116 25.00 1.09 -2.53
C LYS A 116 24.90 2.38 -1.72
N HIS A 117 23.72 3.01 -1.71
CA HIS A 117 23.54 4.38 -1.24
C HIS A 117 22.71 4.49 0.05
N ALA A 118 21.94 3.45 0.42
CA ALA A 118 21.00 3.40 1.55
C ALA A 118 19.87 4.44 1.50
N PHE A 119 19.56 4.94 0.29
CA PHE A 119 18.41 5.78 -0.04
C PHE A 119 18.01 5.55 -1.51
N LEU A 120 16.82 6.04 -1.90
CA LEU A 120 16.39 6.13 -3.30
C LEU A 120 16.16 7.60 -3.67
N ASN A 121 16.31 7.91 -4.95
CA ASN A 121 15.92 9.20 -5.53
C ASN A 121 15.26 8.91 -6.88
N MET A 122 14.21 9.67 -7.26
CA MET A 122 13.52 9.51 -8.54
C MET A 122 14.46 9.45 -9.75
N SER A 123 15.49 10.30 -9.75
CA SER A 123 16.45 10.37 -10.86
C SER A 123 17.57 9.34 -10.76
N LEU A 124 17.62 8.58 -9.66
CA LEU A 124 18.73 7.69 -9.27
C LEU A 124 20.11 8.37 -9.40
N ASN A 125 20.15 9.69 -9.26
CA ASN A 125 21.37 10.49 -9.18
C ASN A 125 21.72 10.76 -7.71
N GLU A 126 22.98 11.13 -7.45
CA GLU A 126 23.48 11.50 -6.12
C GLU A 126 22.95 12.90 -5.70
N ALA A 127 21.64 13.01 -5.43
CA ALA A 127 21.05 14.18 -4.77
C ALA A 127 20.90 13.93 -3.26
N GLU A 128 20.89 15.01 -2.47
CA GLU A 128 20.95 14.96 -1.00
C GLU A 128 19.64 14.55 -0.32
N ASP A 129 18.49 14.77 -0.98
CA ASP A 129 17.18 14.42 -0.43
C ASP A 129 16.67 13.13 -1.07
N GLY A 130 16.57 12.08 -0.25
CA GLY A 130 16.04 10.79 -0.64
C GLY A 130 14.51 10.79 -0.67
N GLU A 131 13.94 10.15 -1.69
CA GLU A 131 12.50 9.92 -1.80
C GLU A 131 12.02 8.91 -0.75
N PRO A 132 10.78 9.02 -0.27
CA PRO A 132 10.21 8.02 0.61
C PRO A 132 10.11 6.67 -0.12
N LEU A 133 10.62 5.62 0.52
CA LEU A 133 10.43 4.24 0.13
C LEU A 133 8.97 3.81 0.32
N PHE A 134 8.36 4.34 1.39
CA PHE A 134 6.98 4.14 1.80
C PHE A 134 6.54 5.28 2.74
N GLU A 135 5.33 5.79 2.58
CA GLU A 135 4.69 6.69 3.53
C GLU A 135 3.69 5.89 4.36
N PHE A 136 3.99 5.65 5.64
CA PHE A 136 3.17 4.83 6.53
C PHE A 136 2.17 5.66 7.32
N GLY A 137 0.93 5.18 7.42
CA GLY A 137 -0.16 5.83 8.17
C GLY A 137 -0.69 7.09 7.51
N GLY A 138 -1.59 7.78 8.21
CA GLY A 138 -2.34 8.92 7.67
C GLY A 138 -3.67 8.51 7.07
N GLN A 139 -4.09 9.22 6.04
CA GLN A 139 -5.30 8.94 5.28
C GLN A 139 -4.94 8.87 3.80
N PRO A 140 -5.60 8.03 2.99
CA PRO A 140 -5.45 8.09 1.55
C PRO A 140 -6.02 9.44 1.04
N GLU A 141 -5.42 10.00 -0.01
CA GLU A 141 -5.93 11.21 -0.66
C GLU A 141 -7.25 10.89 -1.39
N LEU A 142 -8.27 11.72 -1.21
CA LEU A 142 -9.63 11.50 -1.72
C LEU A 142 -9.94 12.52 -2.83
N GLY A 143 -10.92 12.22 -3.69
CA GLY A 143 -11.19 12.97 -4.92
C GLY A 143 -10.33 12.52 -6.11
N CYS A 144 -9.80 11.29 -6.04
CA CYS A 144 -8.87 10.70 -7.00
C CYS A 144 -9.51 9.50 -7.71
N ASN A 145 -8.98 9.05 -8.84
CA ASN A 145 -9.63 8.01 -9.64
C ASN A 145 -9.89 6.70 -8.86
N TRP A 146 -9.03 6.40 -7.91
CA TRP A 146 -9.12 5.22 -7.06
C TRP A 146 -10.36 5.18 -6.17
N ASP A 147 -10.89 6.33 -5.74
CA ASP A 147 -12.07 6.35 -4.87
C ASP A 147 -13.28 5.82 -5.62
N ALA A 148 -13.50 6.25 -6.86
CA ALA A 148 -14.57 5.83 -7.75
C ALA A 148 -14.55 4.33 -8.05
N TYR A 149 -13.42 3.64 -7.87
CA TYR A 149 -13.32 2.20 -8.09
C TYR A 149 -13.84 1.35 -6.94
N LEU A 150 -14.00 1.91 -5.74
CA LEU A 150 -14.25 1.13 -4.53
C LEU A 150 -15.64 1.28 -3.96
N TRP A 151 -16.33 2.41 -4.20
CA TRP A 151 -17.67 2.71 -3.69
C TRP A 151 -18.67 3.09 -4.80
N ASP A 152 -19.89 2.57 -4.71
CA ASP A 152 -20.99 2.87 -5.66
C ASP A 152 -21.92 4.00 -5.15
N GLU A 153 -22.05 4.20 -3.82
CA GLU A 153 -22.90 5.24 -3.20
C GLU A 153 -22.31 5.72 -1.86
N GLU A 154 -22.21 7.04 -1.64
CA GLU A 154 -21.77 7.63 -0.37
C GLU A 154 -22.85 7.48 0.71
N SER A 155 -22.44 7.20 1.96
CA SER A 155 -23.34 7.21 3.12
C SER A 155 -23.29 8.53 3.92
N ASP A 156 -24.36 8.80 4.69
CA ASP A 156 -24.44 10.01 5.54
C ASP A 156 -23.25 10.16 6.51
N ASP A 157 -22.63 9.06 6.96
CA ASP A 157 -21.48 9.09 7.87
C ASP A 157 -20.19 9.51 7.13
N GLU A 158 -20.09 9.13 5.85
CA GLU A 158 -18.96 9.49 4.99
C GLU A 158 -19.02 10.98 4.65
N THR A 159 -20.18 11.48 4.22
CA THR A 159 -20.38 12.93 3.97
C THR A 159 -19.98 13.76 5.19
N ARG A 160 -20.38 13.34 6.40
CA ARG A 160 -20.01 14.03 7.65
C ARG A 160 -18.52 13.95 7.97
N TYR A 161 -17.88 12.83 7.64
CA TYR A 161 -16.43 12.69 7.76
C TYR A 161 -15.72 13.69 6.84
N PHE A 162 -16.12 13.76 5.56
CA PHE A 162 -15.52 14.68 4.60
C PHE A 162 -15.71 16.14 5.00
N ASP A 163 -16.94 16.54 5.35
CA ASP A 163 -17.23 17.89 5.84
C ASP A 163 -16.36 18.24 7.07
N ALA A 164 -16.20 17.29 7.99
CA ALA A 164 -15.40 17.50 9.19
C ALA A 164 -13.90 17.69 8.86
N MET A 165 -13.36 16.91 7.92
CA MET A 165 -11.96 16.99 7.53
C MET A 165 -11.63 18.24 6.70
N ASP A 166 -12.58 18.77 5.90
CA ASP A 166 -12.39 20.01 5.12
C ASP A 166 -12.43 21.27 6.01
N GLU A 167 -13.31 21.31 7.01
CA GLU A 167 -13.44 22.48 7.90
C GLU A 167 -12.30 22.59 8.93
N GLU A 168 -11.56 21.51 9.18
CA GLU A 168 -10.45 21.38 10.14
C GLU A 168 -10.69 21.99 11.55
N SER A 169 -11.95 22.20 11.92
CA SER A 169 -12.34 22.93 13.14
C SER A 169 -13.83 22.84 13.53
N GLY A 170 -14.64 22.09 12.78
CA GLY A 170 -16.08 21.93 13.01
C GLY A 170 -16.41 20.97 14.17
N ASP A 171 -17.69 20.93 14.57
CA ASP A 171 -18.18 20.14 15.73
C ASP A 171 -17.84 18.63 15.64
N ASN A 172 -17.60 18.12 14.43
CA ASN A 172 -17.27 16.73 14.17
C ASN A 172 -15.76 16.46 13.96
N TYR A 173 -14.92 17.50 13.87
CA TYR A 173 -13.50 17.36 13.53
C TYR A 173 -12.77 16.47 14.54
N ASP A 174 -12.86 16.76 15.85
CA ASP A 174 -12.17 15.98 16.89
C ASP A 174 -12.58 14.50 16.90
N HIS A 175 -13.83 14.20 16.51
CA HIS A 175 -14.32 12.83 16.41
C HIS A 175 -13.67 12.09 15.23
N TYR A 176 -13.69 12.70 14.05
CA TYR A 176 -13.23 12.06 12.81
C TYR A 176 -11.72 12.15 12.58
N ALA A 177 -11.03 13.14 13.15
CA ALA A 177 -9.58 13.33 13.02
C ALA A 177 -8.73 12.16 13.58
N THR A 178 -9.34 11.26 14.38
CA THR A 178 -8.69 10.06 14.93
C THR A 178 -9.09 8.76 14.24
N ARG A 179 -9.99 8.85 13.24
CA ARG A 179 -10.56 7.71 12.53
C ARG A 179 -9.88 7.56 11.17
N GLU A 180 -9.88 6.36 10.64
CA GLU A 180 -9.33 6.03 9.32
C GLU A 180 -10.39 5.55 8.35
N ILE A 181 -10.10 5.75 7.07
CA ILE A 181 -10.84 5.16 5.97
C ILE A 181 -10.42 3.70 5.84
N GLY A 182 -11.41 2.81 5.93
CA GLY A 182 -11.28 1.39 5.69
C GLY A 182 -12.16 0.92 4.54
N PHE A 183 -11.88 -0.31 4.09
CA PHE A 183 -12.71 -0.98 3.09
C PHE A 183 -13.20 -2.31 3.61
N PHE A 184 -14.50 -2.53 3.49
CA PHE A 184 -15.11 -3.82 3.74
C PHE A 184 -15.51 -4.46 2.42
N ASP A 185 -14.89 -5.60 2.11
CA ASP A 185 -15.37 -6.46 1.04
C ASP A 185 -16.52 -7.32 1.58
N GLU A 186 -17.75 -6.91 1.27
CA GLU A 186 -18.95 -7.63 1.68
C GLU A 186 -19.02 -9.08 1.16
N GLN A 187 -18.44 -9.33 -0.02
CA GLN A 187 -18.49 -10.67 -0.63
C GLN A 187 -17.59 -11.65 0.12
N SER A 188 -16.38 -11.20 0.48
CA SER A 188 -15.40 -12.04 1.18
C SER A 188 -15.40 -11.88 2.71
N GLY A 189 -16.13 -10.88 3.23
CA GLY A 189 -16.19 -10.54 4.65
C GLY A 189 -14.85 -10.05 5.19
N VAL A 190 -14.02 -9.45 4.34
CA VAL A 190 -12.67 -8.98 4.68
C VAL A 190 -12.71 -7.47 4.92
N ASP A 191 -12.21 -7.09 6.09
CA ASP A 191 -12.02 -5.69 6.47
C ASP A 191 -10.56 -5.27 6.29
N PHE A 192 -10.35 -4.17 5.60
CA PHE A 192 -9.05 -3.59 5.26
C PHE A 192 -8.90 -2.22 5.92
N SER A 193 -7.73 -1.98 6.48
CA SER A 193 -7.30 -0.70 7.03
C SER A 193 -6.28 -0.05 6.12
N TYR A 194 -6.34 1.27 5.97
CA TYR A 194 -5.29 2.00 5.26
C TYR A 194 -3.94 1.80 5.96
N LEU A 195 -2.90 1.52 5.18
CA LEU A 195 -1.56 1.29 5.70
C LEU A 195 -0.59 2.39 5.30
N GLY A 196 -0.74 2.94 4.10
CA GLY A 196 0.20 3.89 3.55
C GLY A 196 0.30 3.83 2.03
N THR A 197 1.26 4.55 1.48
CA THR A 197 1.48 4.61 0.03
C THR A 197 2.96 4.53 -0.38
N PHE A 198 3.21 4.25 -1.65
CA PHE A 198 4.53 4.41 -2.27
C PHE A 198 4.41 4.85 -3.73
N SER A 199 5.41 5.59 -4.23
CA SER A 199 5.43 5.96 -5.65
C SER A 199 5.90 4.81 -6.53
N PHE A 200 5.13 4.50 -7.57
CA PHE A 200 5.53 3.56 -8.60
C PHE A 200 6.76 4.05 -9.37
N SER A 201 6.91 5.37 -9.56
CA SER A 201 8.01 6.00 -10.33
C SER A 201 9.41 5.62 -9.86
N ILE A 202 9.55 5.16 -8.61
CA ILE A 202 10.81 4.72 -8.02
C ILE A 202 11.19 3.31 -8.50
N TYR A 203 10.19 2.45 -8.70
CA TYR A 203 10.37 1.02 -8.91
C TYR A 203 10.06 0.57 -10.35
N VAL A 204 9.25 1.35 -11.05
CA VAL A 204 8.77 1.10 -12.41
C VAL A 204 8.66 2.40 -13.21
N ASP A 205 8.81 2.29 -14.52
CA ASP A 205 8.64 3.40 -15.46
C ASP A 205 7.15 3.48 -15.85
N GLY A 206 6.45 4.53 -15.42
CA GLY A 206 5.00 4.62 -15.60
C GLY A 206 4.30 5.69 -14.77
N GLY A 207 4.97 6.23 -13.75
CA GLY A 207 4.35 7.23 -12.87
C GLY A 207 3.34 6.60 -11.90
N GLY A 208 2.63 7.44 -11.16
CA GLY A 208 1.56 7.04 -10.26
C GLY A 208 1.99 6.66 -8.84
N GLU A 209 0.99 6.36 -8.03
CA GLU A 209 1.11 6.01 -6.62
C GLU A 209 0.35 4.72 -6.34
N ALA A 210 0.92 3.89 -5.46
CA ALA A 210 0.27 2.72 -4.94
C ALA A 210 -0.29 3.02 -3.56
N ILE A 211 -1.59 2.79 -3.40
CA ILE A 211 -2.28 2.89 -2.11
C ILE A 211 -2.40 1.49 -1.53
N VAL A 212 -1.92 1.33 -0.30
CA VAL A 212 -1.80 0.03 0.36
C VAL A 212 -2.78 -0.07 1.52
N PHE A 213 -3.61 -1.10 1.48
CA PHE A 213 -4.47 -1.47 2.59
C PHE A 213 -4.14 -2.86 3.11
N TYR A 214 -4.39 -3.09 4.39
CA TYR A 214 -4.07 -4.34 5.06
C TYR A 214 -5.22 -4.86 5.92
N SER A 215 -5.49 -6.15 5.80
CA SER A 215 -6.37 -6.91 6.68
C SER A 215 -5.54 -7.83 7.54
N ALA A 216 -5.39 -7.51 8.82
CA ALA A 216 -4.59 -8.31 9.73
C ALA A 216 -5.18 -9.67 10.06
N LYS A 217 -6.50 -9.72 10.26
CA LYS A 217 -7.20 -10.97 10.53
C LYS A 217 -6.98 -11.99 9.40
N HIS A 218 -6.87 -11.51 8.18
CA HIS A 218 -6.71 -12.33 6.98
C HIS A 218 -5.27 -12.36 6.46
N LYS A 219 -4.34 -11.65 7.11
CA LYS A 219 -2.95 -11.41 6.68
C LYS A 219 -2.88 -11.13 5.17
N LYS A 220 -3.73 -10.19 4.72
CA LYS A 220 -3.99 -9.89 3.31
C LYS A 220 -3.73 -8.42 3.02
N VAL A 221 -3.01 -8.14 1.94
CA VAL A 221 -2.73 -6.80 1.44
C VAL A 221 -3.53 -6.57 0.18
N LEU A 222 -4.03 -5.35 0.05
CA LEU A 222 -4.74 -4.84 -1.12
C LEU A 222 -3.93 -3.67 -1.67
N ILE A 223 -3.57 -3.75 -2.95
CA ILE A 223 -2.87 -2.68 -3.68
C ILE A 223 -3.85 -2.10 -4.69
N ILE A 224 -4.01 -0.79 -4.62
CA ILE A 224 -4.74 0.01 -5.59
C ILE A 224 -3.74 0.94 -6.24
N ALA A 225 -3.79 1.06 -7.57
CA ALA A 225 -2.95 2.00 -8.30
C ALA A 225 -3.74 3.27 -8.62
N GLU A 226 -3.13 4.41 -8.33
CA GLU A 226 -3.64 5.73 -8.69
C GLU A 226 -2.73 6.35 -9.76
N PHE A 227 -3.35 6.66 -10.90
CA PHE A 227 -2.72 7.40 -12.00
C PHE A 227 -3.58 8.63 -12.27
N SER A 228 -3.06 9.81 -11.88
CA SER A 228 -3.67 11.13 -12.09
C SER A 228 -2.97 11.91 -13.20
#